data_AF-A0A3C1QWK3-F1
#
_entry.id   AF-A0A3C1QWK3-F1
#
_cell.length_a   1.000
_cell.length_b   1.000
_cell.length_c   1.000
_cell.angle_alpha   90.00
_cell.angle_beta   90.00
_cell.angle_gamma   90.00
#
_symmetry.space_group_name_H-M   'P 1'
#
loop_
_entity.id
_entity.type
_entity.pdbx_description
1 polymer ?
#
loop_
_entity_poly.entity_id
_entity_poly.type
_entity_poly.pdbx_seq_one_letter_code
_entity_poly.pdbx_strand_id
1 'polypeptide(L)'
;MASRHLFPCDRCGSSLIVEPSQAGRELPCPSCGQSVTLPTMRRIRELPIAPDVSTGSAAAWDPQRQRRLTIGLGAALVGLLFAGAFLYLRTGLQTEVPQLAGKAEMERFADEMPIDELFEAWKEFVRPAELAEQVPEKVVADIKRDRRYLGLAAGGLLLLVAGIAYSGWVAFAPGRATSD
;
A
#
# COMPACT_ATOMS: atom_id res chain seq x y z
N MET A 1 32.65 -14.41 -15.59
CA MET A 1 31.84 -13.85 -16.68
C MET A 1 32.52 -14.24 -17.99
N ALA A 2 31.81 -14.91 -18.90
CA ALA A 2 32.38 -15.30 -20.19
C ALA A 2 32.48 -14.06 -21.08
N SER A 3 33.70 -13.65 -21.43
CA SER A 3 33.94 -12.56 -22.38
C SER A 3 33.66 -13.06 -23.79
N ARG A 4 32.88 -12.30 -24.56
CA ARG A 4 32.65 -12.56 -25.99
C ARG A 4 33.76 -11.88 -26.79
N HIS A 5 34.27 -12.54 -27.82
CA HIS A 5 35.36 -12.07 -28.67
C HIS A 5 34.92 -11.99 -30.13
N LEU A 6 35.55 -11.10 -30.91
CA LEU A 6 35.27 -10.94 -32.34
C LEU A 6 36.26 -11.78 -33.16
N PHE A 7 35.75 -12.81 -33.84
CA PHE A 7 36.51 -13.66 -34.74
C PHE A 7 36.24 -13.32 -36.21
N PRO A 8 37.24 -12.88 -36.98
CA PRO A 8 37.07 -12.61 -38.40
C PRO A 8 36.92 -13.92 -39.18
N CYS A 9 35.90 -14.02 -40.03
CA CYS A 9 35.71 -15.18 -40.88
C CYS A 9 36.74 -15.22 -42.03
N ASP A 10 37.42 -16.35 -42.21
CA ASP A 10 38.42 -16.54 -43.28
C ASP A 10 37.84 -16.51 -44.70
N ARG A 11 36.51 -16.63 -44.86
CA ARG A 11 35.82 -16.66 -46.16
C ARG A 11 35.28 -15.29 -46.58
N CYS A 12 34.58 -14.61 -45.68
CA CYS A 12 33.88 -13.36 -46.00
C CYS A 12 34.41 -12.14 -45.23
N GLY A 13 35.39 -12.32 -44.33
CA GLY A 13 36.00 -11.23 -43.55
C GLY A 13 35.11 -10.63 -42.47
N SER A 14 33.84 -11.03 -42.36
CA SER A 14 32.92 -10.53 -41.33
C SER A 14 33.34 -10.98 -39.94
N SER A 15 33.29 -10.08 -38.96
CA SER A 15 33.52 -10.42 -37.56
C SER A 15 32.31 -11.13 -36.97
N LEU A 16 32.55 -12.31 -36.39
CA LEU A 16 31.55 -13.11 -35.71
C LEU A 16 31.83 -13.14 -34.21
N ILE A 17 30.78 -13.06 -33.40
CA ILE A 17 30.91 -13.03 -31.95
C ILE A 17 31.03 -14.47 -31.45
N VAL A 18 32.15 -14.80 -30.81
CA VAL A 18 32.45 -16.13 -30.26
C VAL A 18 32.69 -16.09 -28.77
N GLU A 19 32.40 -17.18 -28.10
CA GLU A 19 32.81 -17.41 -26.72
C GLU A 19 33.99 -18.40 -26.65
N PRO A 20 34.90 -18.28 -25.66
CA PRO A 20 35.97 -19.24 -25.46
C PRO A 20 35.46 -20.69 -25.29
N SER A 21 34.24 -20.87 -24.77
CA SER A 21 33.57 -22.17 -24.64
C SER A 21 33.30 -22.87 -25.98
N GLN A 22 33.32 -22.13 -27.09
CA GLN A 22 33.06 -22.64 -28.44
C GLN A 22 34.34 -23.00 -29.20
N ALA A 23 35.51 -22.89 -28.57
CA ALA A 23 36.79 -23.23 -29.18
C ALA A 23 36.82 -24.64 -29.77
N GLY A 24 37.40 -24.79 -30.96
CA GLY A 24 37.53 -26.07 -31.65
C GLY A 24 36.23 -26.62 -32.24
N ARG A 25 35.10 -25.89 -32.16
CA ARG A 25 33.84 -26.26 -32.81
C ARG A 25 33.78 -25.68 -34.23
N GLU A 26 33.03 -26.35 -35.09
CA GLU A 26 32.60 -25.79 -36.37
C GLU A 26 31.24 -25.12 -36.20
N LEU A 27 31.16 -23.85 -36.61
CA LEU A 27 29.93 -23.07 -36.56
C LEU A 27 29.68 -22.43 -37.93
N PRO A 28 28.43 -22.33 -38.39
CA PRO A 28 28.10 -21.59 -39.60
C PRO A 28 28.30 -20.09 -39.37
N CYS A 29 28.96 -19.43 -40.33
CA CYS A 29 29.10 -17.98 -40.31
C CYS A 29 27.74 -17.31 -40.57
N PRO A 30 27.27 -16.38 -39.72
CA PRO A 30 25.97 -15.72 -39.90
C PRO A 30 25.91 -14.82 -41.15
N SER A 31 27.06 -14.39 -41.69
CA SER A 31 27.10 -13.50 -42.85
C SER A 31 27.21 -14.23 -44.18
N CYS A 32 27.95 -15.36 -44.26
CA CYS A 32 28.14 -16.12 -45.50
C CYS A 32 27.55 -17.53 -45.49
N GLY A 33 27.07 -18.02 -44.35
CA GLY A 33 26.47 -19.35 -44.20
C GLY A 33 27.48 -20.52 -44.16
N GLN A 34 28.76 -20.28 -44.47
CA GLN A 34 29.77 -21.33 -44.54
C GLN A 34 30.21 -21.81 -43.16
N SER A 35 30.49 -23.11 -43.01
CA SER A 35 31.06 -23.67 -41.77
C SER A 35 32.50 -23.20 -41.57
N VAL A 36 32.77 -22.60 -40.41
CA VAL A 36 34.08 -22.09 -40.01
C VAL A 36 34.52 -22.81 -38.74
N THR A 37 35.74 -23.34 -38.75
CA THR A 37 36.34 -24.01 -37.59
C THR A 37 36.95 -22.96 -36.66
N LEU A 38 36.47 -22.90 -35.42
CA LEU A 38 37.01 -21.96 -34.44
C LEU A 38 38.38 -22.40 -33.93
N PRO A 39 39.32 -21.46 -33.71
CA PRO A 39 40.64 -21.79 -33.22
C PRO A 39 40.60 -22.21 -31.74
N THR A 40 41.75 -22.62 -31.20
CA THR A 40 41.87 -23.04 -29.80
C THR A 40 41.49 -21.93 -28.83
N MET A 41 41.07 -22.31 -27.62
CA MET A 41 40.68 -21.37 -26.56
C MET A 41 41.70 -20.26 -26.32
N ARG A 42 42.99 -20.61 -26.38
CA ARG A 42 44.09 -19.66 -26.18
C ARG A 42 44.01 -18.54 -27.23
N ARG A 43 43.86 -18.91 -28.50
CA ARG A 43 43.80 -17.95 -29.59
C ARG A 43 42.54 -17.10 -29.50
N ILE A 44 41.39 -17.68 -29.11
CA ILE A 44 40.13 -16.93 -28.90
C ILE A 44 40.31 -15.80 -27.87
N ARG A 45 41.04 -16.03 -26.78
CA ARG A 45 41.30 -15.01 -25.74
C ARG A 45 42.20 -13.86 -26.22
N GLU A 46 42.97 -14.06 -27.28
CA GLU A 46 43.84 -13.04 -27.89
C GLU A 46 43.07 -12.14 -28.88
N LEU A 47 41.85 -12.51 -29.27
CA LEU A 47 41.04 -11.68 -30.18
C LEU A 47 40.39 -10.49 -29.47
N PRO A 48 40.08 -9.40 -30.22
CA PRO A 48 39.39 -8.24 -29.69
C PRO A 48 38.09 -8.63 -28.99
N ILE A 49 37.86 -8.08 -27.80
CA ILE A 49 36.63 -8.29 -27.05
C ILE A 49 35.49 -7.64 -27.83
N ALA A 50 34.40 -8.39 -28.05
CA ALA A 50 33.20 -7.82 -28.64
C ALA A 50 32.64 -6.76 -27.68
N PRO A 51 32.30 -5.55 -28.16
CA PRO A 51 31.63 -4.58 -27.31
C PRO A 51 30.38 -5.25 -26.75
N ASP A 52 30.22 -5.17 -25.43
CA ASP A 52 29.02 -5.67 -24.79
C ASP A 52 27.87 -4.82 -25.32
N VAL A 53 27.16 -5.35 -26.32
CA VAL A 53 25.90 -4.78 -26.78
C VAL A 53 24.91 -5.08 -25.68
N SER A 54 25.07 -4.38 -24.56
CA SER A 54 24.06 -4.28 -23.53
C SER A 54 22.91 -3.51 -24.17
N THR A 55 22.07 -4.20 -24.93
CA THR A 55 20.66 -3.84 -25.10
C THR A 55 19.89 -4.10 -23.79
N GLY A 56 20.55 -3.89 -22.65
CA GLY A 56 19.88 -3.53 -21.43
C GLY A 56 19.48 -2.08 -21.57
N SER A 57 18.38 -1.82 -22.27
CA SER A 57 17.48 -0.78 -21.78
C SER A 57 17.16 -1.24 -20.36
N ALA A 58 17.93 -0.76 -19.38
CA ALA A 58 17.50 -0.80 -17.99
C ALA A 58 16.12 -0.19 -18.06
N ALA A 59 15.07 -1.00 -17.86
CA ALA A 59 13.69 -0.62 -18.08
C ALA A 59 13.50 0.75 -17.44
N ALA A 60 13.50 1.80 -18.27
CA ALA A 60 13.63 3.15 -17.79
C ALA A 60 12.29 3.45 -17.14
N TRP A 61 12.23 3.30 -15.82
CA TRP A 61 11.02 3.53 -15.08
C TRP A 61 10.63 4.98 -15.33
N ASP A 62 9.47 5.20 -15.95
CA ASP A 62 9.00 6.55 -16.23
C ASP A 62 8.98 7.34 -14.91
N PRO A 63 9.79 8.40 -14.77
CA PRO A 63 9.92 9.15 -13.52
C PRO A 63 8.57 9.78 -13.12
N GLN A 64 7.68 10.02 -14.08
CA GLN A 64 6.34 10.54 -13.82
C GLN A 64 5.42 9.44 -13.26
N ARG A 65 5.50 8.21 -13.78
CA ARG A 65 4.80 7.04 -13.22
C ARG A 65 5.33 6.67 -11.83
N GLN A 66 6.65 6.75 -11.61
CA GLN A 66 7.27 6.55 -10.30
C GLN A 66 6.74 7.56 -9.28
N ARG A 67 6.72 8.86 -9.62
CA ARG A 67 6.22 9.91 -8.73
C ARG A 67 4.74 9.73 -8.37
N ARG A 68 3.90 9.29 -9.31
CA ARG A 68 2.47 9.07 -9.05
C ARG A 68 2.25 7.85 -8.13
N LEU A 69 3.02 6.78 -8.29
CA LEU A 69 2.95 5.60 -7.43
C LEU A 69 3.41 5.90 -6.00
N THR A 70 4.47 6.68 -5.82
CA THR A 70 4.94 7.07 -4.48
C THR A 70 3.94 7.95 -3.75
N ILE A 71 3.27 8.88 -4.45
CA ILE A 71 2.18 9.69 -3.88
C ILE A 71 1.01 8.80 -3.45
N GLY A 72 0.55 7.89 -4.31
CA GLY A 72 -0.56 6.99 -4.00
C GLY A 72 -0.26 6.05 -2.82
N LEU A 73 0.94 5.47 -2.78
CA LEU A 73 1.39 4.63 -1.67
C LEU A 73 1.52 5.43 -0.36
N GLY A 74 2.04 6.67 -0.44
CA GLY A 74 2.10 7.57 0.71
C GLY A 74 0.73 7.88 1.28
N ALA A 75 -0.25 8.20 0.42
CA ALA A 75 -1.63 8.43 0.84
C ALA A 75 -2.27 7.19 1.49
N ALA A 76 -2.01 5.99 0.94
CA ALA A 76 -2.50 4.74 1.50
C ALA A 76 -1.91 4.44 2.89
N LEU A 77 -0.60 4.67 3.07
CA LEU A 77 0.07 4.52 4.36
C LEU A 77 -0.45 5.50 5.41
N VAL A 78 -0.69 6.76 5.03
CA VAL A 78 -1.34 7.75 5.90
C VAL A 78 -2.75 7.29 6.28
N GLY A 79 -3.54 6.79 5.32
CA GLY A 79 -4.87 6.23 5.60
C GLY A 79 -4.82 5.06 6.60
N LEU A 80 -3.84 4.16 6.46
CA LEU A 80 -3.60 3.05 7.38
C LEU A 80 -3.22 3.52 8.79
N LEU A 81 -2.36 4.53 8.91
CA LEU A 81 -2.01 5.14 10.19
C LEU A 81 -3.23 5.76 10.88
N PHE A 82 -4.05 6.50 10.14
CA PHE A 82 -5.30 7.06 10.67
C PHE A 82 -6.29 5.98 11.11
N ALA A 83 -6.44 4.91 10.33
CA ALA A 83 -7.31 3.78 10.68
C ALA A 83 -6.81 3.05 11.93
N GLY A 84 -5.49 2.78 12.02
CA GLY A 84 -4.87 2.18 13.19
C GLY A 84 -5.01 3.04 14.45
N ALA A 85 -4.77 4.35 14.33
CA ALA A 85 -4.99 5.31 15.42
C ALA A 85 -6.46 5.34 15.85
N PHE A 86 -7.41 5.32 14.92
CA PHE A 86 -8.83 5.25 15.24
C PHE A 86 -9.20 3.97 16.00
N LEU A 87 -8.73 2.81 15.55
CA LEU A 87 -8.98 1.54 16.24
C LEU A 87 -8.34 1.52 17.63
N TYR A 88 -7.12 2.03 17.77
CA TYR A 88 -6.45 2.17 19.06
C TYR A 88 -7.25 3.07 20.01
N LEU A 89 -7.63 4.26 19.56
CA LEU A 89 -8.46 5.19 20.34
C LEU A 89 -9.83 4.56 20.69
N ARG A 90 -10.39 3.75 19.79
CA ARG A 90 -11.64 3.01 20.02
C ARG A 90 -11.53 2.00 21.15
N THR A 91 -10.39 1.33 21.33
CA THR A 91 -10.19 0.45 22.48
C THR A 91 -10.24 1.18 23.82
N GLY A 92 -10.05 2.50 23.82
CA GLY A 92 -10.20 3.35 24.99
C GLY A 92 -11.63 3.85 25.25
N LEU A 93 -12.59 3.62 24.35
CA LEU A 93 -13.99 3.96 24.60
C LEU A 93 -14.62 2.92 25.55
N GLN A 94 -14.99 3.36 26.74
CA GLN A 94 -15.88 2.61 27.63
C GLN A 94 -17.27 2.59 26.97
N THR A 95 -17.56 1.54 26.22
CA THR A 95 -18.89 1.30 25.61
C THR A 95 -19.87 0.63 26.56
N GLU A 96 -19.40 0.25 27.75
CA GLU A 96 -20.28 -0.13 28.84
C GLU A 96 -21.08 1.09 29.26
N VAL A 97 -22.38 1.04 28.96
CA VAL A 97 -23.36 1.95 29.53
C VAL A 97 -23.09 1.93 31.04
N PRO A 98 -22.64 3.03 31.64
CA PRO A 98 -22.33 3.03 33.06
C PRO A 98 -23.60 2.55 33.76
N GLN A 99 -23.51 1.42 34.46
CA GLN A 99 -24.60 0.94 35.29
C GLN A 99 -24.87 2.09 36.25
N LEU A 100 -25.98 2.81 36.05
CA LEU A 100 -26.39 3.88 36.93
C LEU A 100 -26.38 3.30 38.33
N ALA A 101 -25.52 3.83 39.20
CA ALA A 101 -25.43 3.35 40.57
C ALA A 101 -26.84 3.43 41.17
N GLY A 102 -27.37 2.27 41.60
CA GLY A 102 -28.75 2.17 42.09
C GLY A 102 -29.80 1.72 41.06
N LYS A 103 -29.48 1.40 39.80
CA LYS A 103 -30.48 0.88 38.83
C LYS A 103 -31.24 -0.33 39.36
N ALA A 104 -30.53 -1.33 39.87
CA ALA A 104 -31.15 -2.53 40.44
C ALA A 104 -31.94 -2.24 41.73
N GLU A 105 -31.61 -1.15 42.43
CA GLU A 105 -32.33 -0.72 43.64
C GLU A 105 -33.59 0.07 43.27
N MET A 106 -33.52 0.94 42.25
CA MET A 106 -34.65 1.63 41.65
C MET A 106 -35.64 0.68 40.98
N GLU A 107 -35.15 -0.36 40.29
CA GLU A 107 -36.00 -1.41 39.70
C GLU A 107 -36.77 -2.16 40.79
N ARG A 108 -36.11 -2.57 41.87
CA ARG A 108 -36.79 -3.20 43.02
C ARG A 108 -37.78 -2.25 43.70
N PHE A 109 -37.39 -1.00 43.90
CA PHE A 109 -38.24 0.03 44.49
C PHE A 109 -39.49 0.29 43.62
N ALA A 110 -39.35 0.28 42.29
CA ALA A 110 -40.46 0.43 41.36
C ALA A 110 -41.38 -0.79 41.33
N ASP A 111 -40.85 -2.00 41.52
CA ASP A 111 -41.64 -3.25 41.54
C ASP A 111 -42.39 -3.45 42.86
N GLU A 112 -41.85 -2.96 43.99
CA GLU A 112 -42.43 -3.14 45.33
C GLU A 112 -43.45 -2.04 45.71
N MET A 113 -43.37 -0.87 45.09
CA MET A 113 -44.20 0.28 45.45
C MET A 113 -45.47 0.38 44.58
N PRO A 114 -46.65 0.68 45.17
CA PRO A 114 -47.85 0.90 44.37
C PRO A 114 -47.69 2.14 43.47
N ILE A 115 -48.31 2.08 42.29
CA ILE A 115 -48.07 3.00 41.15
C ILE A 115 -48.32 4.47 41.51
N ASP A 116 -49.29 4.74 42.40
CA ASP A 116 -49.66 6.07 42.86
C ASP A 116 -48.59 6.69 43.78
N GLU A 117 -48.06 5.94 44.73
CA GLU A 117 -46.94 6.40 45.57
C GLU A 117 -45.67 6.58 44.75
N LEU A 118 -45.40 5.69 43.80
CA LEU A 118 -44.28 5.79 42.89
C LEU A 118 -44.37 7.07 42.02
N PHE A 119 -45.58 7.42 41.56
CA PHE A 119 -45.81 8.63 40.78
C PHE A 119 -45.59 9.91 41.58
N GLU A 120 -46.03 9.95 42.84
CA GLU A 120 -45.76 11.10 43.72
C GLU A 120 -44.27 11.22 44.05
N ALA A 121 -43.59 10.09 44.34
CA ALA A 121 -42.14 10.08 44.54
C ALA A 121 -41.37 10.59 43.31
N TRP A 122 -41.75 10.17 42.11
CA TRP A 122 -41.18 10.72 40.87
C TRP A 122 -41.41 12.23 40.76
N LYS A 123 -42.61 12.70 41.09
CA LYS A 123 -42.99 14.11 41.02
C LYS A 123 -42.19 15.00 41.96
N GLU A 124 -41.81 14.47 43.12
CA GLU A 124 -41.08 15.19 44.15
C GLU A 124 -39.56 15.11 43.97
N PHE A 125 -39.02 13.96 43.58
CA PHE A 125 -37.56 13.75 43.49
C PHE A 125 -36.99 13.89 42.09
N VAL A 126 -37.72 13.49 41.06
CA VAL A 126 -37.20 13.41 39.68
C VAL A 126 -37.60 14.63 38.87
N ARG A 127 -38.86 15.09 38.93
CA ARG A 127 -39.34 16.26 38.19
C ARG A 127 -38.54 17.55 38.45
N PRO A 128 -38.13 17.90 39.69
CA PRO A 128 -37.32 19.09 39.92
C PRO A 128 -35.88 18.90 39.42
N ALA A 129 -35.37 17.67 39.47
CA ALA A 129 -34.03 17.32 39.00
C ALA A 129 -33.96 17.26 37.47
N GLU A 130 -35.02 16.88 36.76
CA GLU A 130 -35.08 16.87 35.28
C GLU A 130 -34.99 18.28 34.68
N LEU A 131 -35.45 19.30 35.42
CA LEU A 131 -35.31 20.71 35.05
C LEU A 131 -33.90 21.26 35.28
N ALA A 132 -33.05 20.53 36.02
CA ALA A 132 -31.66 20.85 36.25
C ALA A 132 -30.76 19.93 35.41
N GLU A 133 -30.46 20.39 34.19
CA GLU A 133 -29.39 19.92 33.26
C GLU A 133 -28.83 18.51 33.55
N GLN A 134 -29.62 17.46 33.27
CA GLN A 134 -29.24 16.06 33.52
C GLN A 134 -28.40 15.46 32.38
N VAL A 135 -27.28 16.09 32.02
CA VAL A 135 -26.20 15.34 31.39
C VAL A 135 -24.93 15.62 32.16
N PRO A 136 -24.40 14.65 32.94
CA PRO A 136 -23.13 14.87 33.61
C PRO A 136 -22.11 15.31 32.56
N GLU A 137 -21.38 16.39 32.84
CA GLU A 137 -20.46 17.06 31.89
C GLU A 137 -19.54 16.07 31.18
N LYS A 138 -19.16 14.99 31.89
CA LYS A 138 -18.36 13.88 31.39
C LYS A 138 -19.04 13.12 30.22
N VAL A 139 -20.34 12.85 30.29
CA VAL A 139 -21.09 12.17 29.21
C VAL A 139 -21.19 13.05 27.97
N VAL A 140 -21.42 14.37 28.13
CA VAL A 140 -21.39 15.32 26.99
C VAL A 140 -19.98 15.39 26.38
N ALA A 141 -18.95 15.42 27.22
CA ALA A 141 -17.56 15.46 26.80
C ALA A 141 -17.16 14.19 26.04
N ASP A 142 -17.64 13.03 26.46
CA ASP A 142 -17.39 11.75 25.79
C ASP A 142 -18.16 11.66 24.46
N ILE A 143 -19.44 12.04 24.40
CA ILE A 143 -20.22 12.10 23.14
C ILE A 143 -19.58 13.06 22.11
N LYS A 144 -19.07 14.22 22.55
CA LYS A 144 -18.33 15.15 21.67
C LYS A 144 -17.01 14.56 21.18
N ARG A 145 -16.35 13.74 22.00
CA ARG A 145 -15.11 13.03 21.63
C ARG A 145 -15.40 11.98 20.56
N ASP A 146 -16.49 11.24 20.71
CA ASP A 146 -16.91 10.18 19.78
C ASP A 146 -17.22 10.71 18.37
N ARG A 147 -17.93 11.85 18.28
CA ARG A 147 -18.21 12.49 16.98
C ARG A 147 -16.93 12.93 16.26
N ARG A 148 -15.91 13.41 17.00
CA ARG A 148 -14.62 13.80 16.41
C ARG A 148 -13.86 12.58 15.90
N TYR A 149 -13.88 11.47 16.62
CA TYR A 149 -13.23 10.23 16.18
C TYR A 149 -13.91 9.62 14.95
N LEU A 150 -15.25 9.64 14.89
CA LEU A 150 -16.00 9.21 13.69
C LEU A 150 -15.63 10.05 12.46
N GLY A 151 -15.47 11.37 12.62
CA GLY A 151 -15.01 12.25 11.54
C GLY A 151 -13.59 11.93 11.06
N LEU A 152 -12.67 11.68 11.99
CA LEU A 152 -11.29 11.27 11.67
C LEU A 152 -11.24 9.90 10.98
N ALA A 153 -12.06 8.95 11.41
CA ALA A 153 -12.17 7.63 10.78
C ALA A 153 -12.70 7.70 9.35
N ALA A 154 -13.78 8.47 9.14
CA ALA A 154 -14.35 8.69 7.81
C ALA A 154 -13.34 9.37 6.87
N GLY A 155 -12.61 10.37 7.36
CA GLY A 155 -11.53 11.01 6.60
C GLY A 155 -10.38 10.07 6.25
N GLY A 156 -9.93 9.25 7.21
CA GLY A 156 -8.89 8.24 6.99
C GLY A 156 -9.30 7.17 5.98
N LEU A 157 -10.55 6.68 6.07
CA LEU A 157 -11.10 5.70 5.12
C LEU A 157 -11.19 6.28 3.70
N LEU A 158 -11.64 7.52 3.56
CA LEU A 158 -11.70 8.22 2.27
C LEU A 158 -10.32 8.36 1.65
N LEU A 159 -9.30 8.74 2.44
CA LEU A 159 -7.91 8.83 1.95
C LEU A 159 -7.35 7.48 1.52
N LEU A 160 -7.65 6.41 2.25
CA LEU A 160 -7.22 5.06 1.92
C LEU A 160 -7.86 4.58 0.61
N VAL A 161 -9.18 4.72 0.48
CA VAL A 161 -9.92 4.35 -0.74
C VAL A 161 -9.46 5.19 -1.93
N ALA A 162 -9.30 6.50 -1.76
CA ALA A 162 -8.81 7.39 -2.81
C ALA A 162 -7.36 7.05 -3.23
N GLY A 163 -6.49 6.73 -2.28
CA GLY A 163 -5.10 6.33 -2.55
C GLY A 163 -5.01 5.01 -3.33
N ILE A 164 -5.81 4.01 -2.96
CA ILE A 164 -5.89 2.72 -3.66
C ILE A 164 -6.49 2.90 -5.07
N ALA A 165 -7.58 3.65 -5.19
CA ALA A 165 -8.21 3.93 -6.48
C ALA A 165 -7.26 4.71 -7.42
N TYR A 166 -6.56 5.72 -6.91
CA TYR A 166 -5.61 6.51 -7.67
C TYR A 166 -4.39 5.68 -8.11
N SER A 167 -3.82 4.88 -7.22
CA SER A 167 -2.68 4.01 -7.56
C SER A 167 -3.06 2.92 -8.56
N GLY A 168 -4.24 2.30 -8.41
CA GLY A 168 -4.79 1.36 -9.38
C GLY A 168 -5.04 1.99 -10.75
N TRP A 169 -5.62 3.19 -10.79
CA TRP A 169 -5.84 3.94 -12.02
C TRP A 169 -4.53 4.29 -12.73
N VAL A 170 -3.50 4.74 -12.00
CA VAL A 170 -2.18 5.03 -12.58
C VAL A 170 -1.46 3.76 -13.06
N ALA A 171 -1.66 2.63 -12.38
CA ALA A 171 -1.07 1.36 -12.78
C ALA A 171 -1.64 0.85 -14.11
N PHE A 172 -2.94 1.04 -14.34
CA PHE A 172 -3.66 0.59 -15.54
C PHE A 172 -3.84 1.66 -16.63
N ALA A 173 -3.55 2.93 -16.35
CA ALA A 173 -3.63 3.98 -17.34
C ALA A 173 -2.60 3.71 -18.46
N PRO A 174 -3.03 3.61 -19.73
CA PRO A 174 -2.11 3.41 -20.85
C PRO A 174 -1.11 4.57 -20.87
N GLY A 175 0.18 4.23 -20.89
CA GLY A 175 1.25 5.21 -20.99
C GLY A 175 1.01 6.07 -22.21
N ARG A 176 0.83 7.37 -22.02
CA ARG A 176 0.84 8.32 -23.14
C ARG A 176 2.25 8.24 -23.72
N ALA A 177 2.37 7.67 -24.91
CA ALA A 177 3.58 7.76 -25.71
C ALA A 177 3.88 9.26 -25.91
N THR A 178 4.85 9.78 -25.16
CA THR A 178 5.43 11.08 -25.43
C THR A 178 6.34 10.89 -26.64
N SER A 179 5.80 11.15 -27.82
CA SER A 179 6.59 11.48 -29.00
C SER A 179 6.96 12.95 -28.90
N ASP A 180 8.20 13.24 -28.55
CA ASP A 180 8.93 14.47 -28.87
C ASP A 180 10.43 14.14 -28.90
#